data_AF-A0A2M9PCK7-F1
#
_entry.id   AF-A0A2M9PCK7-F1
#
_cell.length_a   1.000
_cell.length_b   1.000
_cell.length_c   1.000
_cell.angle_alpha   90.00
_cell.angle_beta   90.00
_cell.angle_gamma   90.00
#
_symmetry.space_group_name_H-M   'P 1'
#
loop_
_entity.id
_entity.type
_entity.pdbx_description
1 polymer ?
#
loop_
_entity_poly.entity_id
_entity_poly.type
_entity_poly.pdbx_seq_one_letter_code
_entity_poly.pdbx_strand_id
1 'polypeptide(L)'
;MTLAPEPLTAASNPPVEALEANLGPGDVIRRSATLAADLPAPTRQLTQVAKLIDVSKCIGCKACQSACIEWNDTDPEIEHNVGSYDNPHDLTPEMFTLMRFTEWDNPETGDLEWLIRKDGCMHCADPGCLKACPAPGAIVQYS
;
A
#
# COMPACT_ATOMS: atom_id res chain seq x y z
N MET A 1 20.33 2.07 -18.46
CA MET A 1 19.77 1.12 -17.47
C MET A 1 18.53 0.47 -18.06
N THR A 2 18.15 -0.72 -17.59
CA THR A 2 16.91 -1.38 -17.99
C THR A 2 15.74 -0.79 -17.21
N LEU A 3 14.67 -0.38 -17.90
CA LEU A 3 13.42 0.05 -17.26
C LEU A 3 12.78 -1.14 -16.54
N ALA A 4 12.13 -0.88 -15.39
CA ALA A 4 11.33 -1.90 -14.74
C ALA A 4 10.23 -2.40 -15.68
N PRO A 5 9.98 -3.72 -15.78
CA PRO A 5 8.86 -4.23 -16.56
C PRO A 5 7.55 -3.65 -16.02
N GLU A 6 6.50 -3.63 -16.85
CA GLU A 6 5.16 -3.37 -16.33
C GLU A 6 4.85 -4.34 -15.18
N PRO A 7 4.13 -3.92 -14.12
CA PRO A 7 3.80 -4.77 -12.99
C PRO A 7 2.81 -5.87 -13.40
N LEU A 8 3.32 -6.90 -14.08
CA LEU A 8 2.57 -8.04 -14.56
C LEU A 8 3.08 -9.30 -13.85
N THR A 9 2.26 -9.81 -12.93
CA THR A 9 2.36 -11.10 -12.22
C THR A 9 3.59 -11.34 -11.34
N ALA A 10 3.33 -11.92 -10.16
CA ALA A 10 4.32 -12.17 -9.12
C ALA A 10 5.49 -13.04 -9.62
N ALA A 11 6.62 -12.42 -9.95
CA ALA A 11 7.90 -13.11 -9.92
C ALA A 11 8.16 -13.54 -8.47
N SER A 12 8.60 -14.78 -8.26
CA SER A 12 8.81 -15.33 -6.92
C SER A 12 9.82 -14.54 -6.09
N ASN A 13 10.69 -13.75 -6.74
CA ASN A 13 11.44 -12.66 -6.15
C ASN A 13 11.66 -11.57 -7.21
N PRO A 14 11.39 -10.29 -6.92
CA PRO A 14 11.82 -9.20 -7.79
C PRO A 14 13.36 -9.13 -7.83
N PRO A 15 13.95 -8.59 -8.91
CA PRO A 15 15.37 -8.25 -8.92
C PRO A 15 15.70 -7.28 -7.77
N VAL A 16 16.85 -7.49 -7.11
CA VAL A 16 17.36 -6.60 -6.06
C VAL A 16 18.21 -5.46 -6.65
N GLU A 17 18.46 -5.49 -7.96
CA GLU A 17 19.13 -4.42 -8.67
C GLU A 17 18.22 -3.19 -8.79
N ALA A 18 18.81 -2.00 -8.65
CA ALA A 18 18.11 -0.75 -8.89
C ALA A 18 17.67 -0.66 -10.37
N LEU A 19 16.36 -0.68 -10.59
CA LEU A 19 15.73 -0.47 -11.90
C LEU A 19 15.20 0.95 -12.01
N GLU A 20 15.23 1.51 -13.21
CA GLU A 20 14.57 2.79 -13.45
C GLU A 20 13.05 2.64 -13.38
N ALA A 21 12.39 3.59 -12.71
CA ALA A 21 10.95 3.58 -12.54
C ALA A 21 10.25 3.62 -13.91
N ASN A 22 9.29 2.71 -14.11
CA ASN A 22 8.45 2.67 -15.30
C ASN A 22 7.23 3.61 -15.18
N LEU A 23 7.25 4.59 -14.28
CA LEU A 23 6.21 5.60 -14.10
C LEU A 23 6.85 6.98 -14.28
N GLY A 24 6.41 7.70 -15.31
CA GLY A 24 6.96 9.01 -15.66
C GLY A 24 5.94 10.16 -15.59
N PRO A 25 6.39 11.41 -15.76
CA PRO A 25 5.50 12.58 -15.79
C PRO A 25 4.41 12.51 -16.86
N GLY A 26 4.71 11.84 -17.99
CA GLY A 26 3.75 11.60 -19.07
C GLY A 26 2.66 10.58 -18.75
N ASP A 27 2.74 9.89 -17.62
CA ASP A 27 1.75 8.88 -17.20
C ASP A 27 0.75 9.46 -16.17
N VAL A 28 0.91 10.71 -15.73
CA VAL A 28 0.08 11.32 -14.67
C VAL A 28 -1.27 11.77 -15.21
N ILE A 29 -2.37 11.33 -14.58
CA ILE A 29 -3.74 11.75 -14.92
C ILE A 29 -4.35 12.70 -13.88
N ARG A 30 -3.90 12.65 -12.62
CA ARG A 30 -4.32 13.59 -11.57
C ARG A 30 -3.14 13.98 -10.69
N ARG A 31 -3.15 15.22 -10.23
CA ARG A 31 -2.09 15.82 -9.41
C ARG A 31 -2.72 16.68 -8.33
N SER A 32 -2.26 16.59 -7.09
CA SER A 32 -2.73 17.42 -5.98
C SER A 32 -2.59 18.92 -6.32
N ALA A 33 -3.49 19.73 -5.79
CA ALA A 33 -3.55 21.20 -5.99
C ALA A 33 -3.34 21.67 -7.44
N THR A 34 -3.84 20.90 -8.42
CA THR A 34 -3.73 21.22 -9.85
C THR A 34 -5.09 21.01 -10.50
N LEU A 35 -5.54 21.96 -11.32
CA LEU A 35 -6.76 21.80 -12.10
C LEU A 35 -6.53 20.80 -13.22
N ALA A 36 -7.54 19.98 -13.55
CA ALA A 36 -7.44 19.00 -14.62
C ALA A 36 -7.08 19.64 -15.98
N ALA A 37 -7.51 20.89 -16.22
CA ALA A 37 -7.19 21.64 -17.43
C ALA A 37 -5.70 22.02 -17.56
N ASP A 38 -4.96 22.03 -16.45
CA ASP A 38 -3.54 22.39 -16.42
C ASP A 38 -2.62 21.16 -16.51
N LEU A 39 -3.19 19.95 -16.65
CA LEU A 39 -2.44 18.71 -16.84
C LEU A 39 -2.43 18.31 -18.33
N PRO A 40 -1.27 17.98 -18.90
CA PRO A 40 -1.22 17.42 -20.24
C PRO A 40 -1.92 16.06 -20.28
N ALA A 41 -2.48 15.69 -21.43
CA ALA A 41 -2.98 14.35 -21.65
C ALA A 41 -1.84 13.33 -21.50
N PRO A 42 -2.10 12.15 -20.88
CA PRO A 42 -1.06 11.15 -20.70
C PRO A 42 -0.57 10.61 -22.04
N THR A 43 0.73 10.32 -22.14
CA THR A 43 1.38 9.86 -23.38
C THR A 43 1.10 8.39 -23.69
N ARG A 44 0.68 7.61 -22.69
CA ARG A 44 0.24 6.22 -22.79
C ARG A 44 -0.78 5.92 -21.71
N GLN A 45 -1.47 4.79 -21.85
CA GLN A 45 -2.38 4.25 -20.85
C GLN A 45 -1.73 3.02 -20.22
N LEU A 46 -1.48 3.05 -18.92
CA LEU A 46 -0.94 1.91 -18.18
C LEU A 46 -2.03 0.88 -17.86
N THR A 47 -1.58 -0.35 -17.62
CA THR A 47 -2.45 -1.42 -17.12
C THR A 47 -2.84 -1.14 -15.67
N GLN A 48 -4.14 -1.07 -15.41
CA GLN A 48 -4.64 -0.95 -14.03
C GLN A 48 -4.32 -2.21 -13.24
N VAL A 49 -3.82 -2.03 -12.02
CA VAL A 49 -3.48 -3.12 -11.11
C VAL A 49 -4.29 -3.03 -9.83
N ALA A 50 -4.46 -4.17 -9.16
CA ALA A 50 -5.11 -4.27 -7.87
C ALA A 50 -4.38 -5.29 -6.99
N LYS A 51 -4.50 -5.11 -5.66
CA LYS A 51 -4.00 -6.07 -4.67
C LYS A 51 -5.18 -6.67 -3.92
N LEU A 52 -5.37 -7.98 -4.08
CA LEU A 52 -6.37 -8.74 -3.32
C LEU A 52 -5.73 -9.28 -2.04
N ILE A 53 -6.37 -9.01 -0.90
CA ILE A 53 -6.00 -9.57 0.39
C ILE A 53 -7.16 -10.44 0.85
N ASP A 54 -7.01 -11.75 0.70
CA ASP A 54 -8.00 -12.74 1.18
C ASP A 54 -7.78 -13.00 2.67
N VAL A 55 -8.54 -12.31 3.52
CA VAL A 55 -8.42 -12.40 4.98
C VAL A 55 -8.79 -13.79 5.52
N SER A 56 -9.59 -14.58 4.79
CA SER A 56 -9.96 -15.94 5.19
C SER A 56 -8.77 -16.92 5.17
N LYS A 57 -7.69 -16.56 4.48
CA LYS A 57 -6.44 -17.34 4.39
C LYS A 57 -5.28 -16.68 5.13
N CYS A 58 -5.51 -15.53 5.76
CA CYS A 58 -4.48 -14.83 6.50
C CYS A 58 -4.21 -15.56 7.81
N ILE A 59 -2.94 -15.86 8.09
CA ILE A 59 -2.51 -16.56 9.32
C ILE A 59 -1.81 -15.63 10.31
N GLY A 60 -1.85 -14.31 10.11
CA GLY A 60 -1.25 -13.35 11.02
C GLY A 60 0.28 -13.40 11.15
N CYS A 61 1.00 -13.99 10.20
CA CYS A 61 2.45 -14.22 10.31
C CYS A 61 3.33 -12.96 10.28
N LYS A 62 2.75 -11.79 9.96
CA LYS A 62 3.45 -10.50 9.79
C LYS A 62 4.57 -10.44 8.74
N ALA A 63 4.77 -11.49 7.93
CA ALA A 63 5.78 -11.48 6.86
C ALA A 63 5.60 -10.32 5.87
N CYS A 64 4.35 -9.89 5.62
CA CYS A 64 4.07 -8.74 4.78
C CYS A 64 4.52 -7.39 5.38
N GLN A 65 4.64 -7.27 6.71
CA GLN A 65 5.26 -6.12 7.36
C GLN A 65 6.77 -6.14 7.12
N SER A 66 7.43 -7.26 7.45
CA SER A 66 8.88 -7.41 7.28
C SER A 66 9.34 -7.18 5.85
N ALA A 67 8.64 -7.76 4.87
CA ALA A 67 8.95 -7.54 3.45
C ALA A 67 8.70 -6.10 2.99
N CYS A 68 7.69 -5.41 3.55
CA CYS A 68 7.44 -4.01 3.23
C CYS A 68 8.54 -3.10 3.78
N ILE A 69 9.02 -3.38 4.99
CA ILE A 69 10.11 -2.64 5.63
C ILE A 69 11.40 -2.85 4.84
N GLU A 70 11.73 -4.11 4.52
CA GLU A 70 12.95 -4.46 3.80
C GLU A 70 12.96 -3.83 2.39
N TRP A 71 11.88 -3.96 1.62
CA TRP A 71 11.84 -3.41 0.27
C TRP A 71 11.87 -1.88 0.22
N ASN A 72 11.26 -1.21 1.20
CA ASN A 72 11.19 0.27 1.22
C ASN A 72 12.30 0.90 2.06
N ASP A 73 13.25 0.12 2.57
CA ASP A 73 14.36 0.56 3.41
C ASP A 73 13.89 1.47 4.58
N THR A 74 12.80 1.10 5.26
CA THR A 74 12.28 1.85 6.42
C THR A 74 12.86 1.34 7.74
N ASP A 75 12.84 2.17 8.79
CA ASP A 75 13.36 1.83 10.12
C ASP A 75 12.32 2.14 11.22
N PRO A 76 11.28 1.29 11.37
CA PRO A 76 10.24 1.49 12.38
C PRO A 76 10.80 1.30 13.80
N GLU A 77 10.31 2.13 14.73
CA GLU A 77 10.71 2.01 16.14
C GLU A 77 10.36 0.65 16.76
N ILE A 78 11.21 0.20 17.68
CA ILE A 78 10.94 -1.00 18.49
C ILE A 78 9.96 -0.63 19.61
N GLU A 79 8.72 -1.10 19.49
CA GLU A 79 7.69 -0.85 20.49
C GLU A 79 7.62 -1.94 21.57
N HIS A 80 6.77 -1.73 22.58
CA HIS A 80 6.51 -2.67 23.66
C HIS A 80 5.14 -3.32 23.51
N ASN A 81 4.97 -4.51 24.11
CA ASN A 81 3.69 -5.19 24.14
C ASN A 81 2.73 -4.52 25.14
N VAL A 82 1.48 -4.31 24.73
CA VAL A 82 0.41 -3.69 25.54
C VAL A 82 -0.78 -4.63 25.79
N GLY A 83 -0.59 -5.94 25.63
CA GLY A 83 -1.65 -6.95 25.73
C GLY A 83 -2.32 -7.29 24.40
N SER A 84 -1.74 -6.87 23.26
CA SER A 84 -2.20 -7.24 21.91
C SER A 84 -1.06 -7.83 21.09
N TYR A 85 -1.44 -8.58 20.04
CA TYR A 85 -0.52 -9.03 18.99
C TYR A 85 -0.22 -7.92 17.97
N ASP A 86 -1.02 -6.85 17.93
CA ASP A 86 -0.72 -5.65 17.16
C ASP A 86 0.63 -5.08 17.63
N ASN A 87 1.59 -5.00 16.70
CA ASN A 87 2.89 -4.38 16.91
C ASN A 87 3.58 -4.18 15.54
N PRO A 88 3.91 -2.94 15.14
CA PRO A 88 3.62 -1.67 15.83
C PRO A 88 2.12 -1.42 16.10
N HIS A 89 1.78 -0.50 17.00
CA HIS A 89 0.38 -0.26 17.41
C HIS A 89 -0.45 0.45 16.34
N ASP A 90 0.19 1.19 15.43
CA ASP A 90 -0.47 1.82 14.28
C ASP A 90 0.46 1.98 13.07
N LEU A 91 -0.10 2.44 11.95
CA LEU A 91 0.67 2.89 10.81
C LEU A 91 1.50 4.13 11.19
N THR A 92 2.73 4.19 10.68
CA THR A 92 3.65 5.31 10.90
C THR A 92 4.33 5.69 9.58
N PRO A 93 5.06 6.82 9.53
CA PRO A 93 5.91 7.14 8.38
C PRO A 93 6.98 6.09 8.06
N GLU A 94 7.27 5.17 8.99
CA GLU A 94 8.23 4.06 8.80
C GLU A 94 7.54 2.67 8.74
N MET A 95 6.20 2.63 8.87
CA MET A 95 5.38 1.41 8.90
C MET A 95 4.14 1.56 8.00
N PHE A 96 4.32 1.27 6.71
CA PHE A 96 3.29 1.49 5.68
C PHE A 96 2.17 0.44 5.64
N THR A 97 2.39 -0.69 6.32
CA THR A 97 1.41 -1.76 6.41
C THR A 97 1.47 -2.38 7.79
N LEU A 98 0.32 -2.80 8.30
CA LEU A 98 0.22 -3.39 9.63
C LEU A 98 -0.74 -4.57 9.64
N MET A 99 -0.43 -5.61 10.42
CA MET A 99 -1.40 -6.65 10.77
C MET A 99 -2.19 -6.22 12.00
N ARG A 100 -3.52 -6.17 11.86
CA ARG A 100 -4.45 -5.89 12.95
C ARG A 100 -5.15 -7.18 13.38
N PHE A 101 -5.23 -7.39 14.68
CA PHE A 101 -5.82 -8.57 15.30
C PHE A 101 -7.03 -8.13 16.13
N THR A 102 -8.17 -8.80 15.93
CA THR A 102 -9.38 -8.53 16.70
C THR A 102 -9.99 -9.86 17.13
N GLU A 103 -10.04 -10.08 18.44
CA GLU A 103 -10.81 -11.17 19.02
C GLU A 103 -12.28 -10.77 19.03
N TRP A 104 -13.14 -11.61 18.46
CA TRP A 104 -14.56 -11.35 18.32
C TRP A 104 -15.38 -12.56 18.76
N ASP A 105 -16.18 -12.39 19.82
CA ASP A 105 -17.21 -13.35 20.19
C ASP A 105 -18.38 -13.21 19.21
N ASN A 106 -18.52 -14.17 18.29
CA ASN A 106 -19.56 -14.13 17.27
C ASN A 106 -20.93 -14.46 17.92
N PRO A 107 -21.88 -13.51 17.96
CA PRO A 107 -23.17 -13.73 18.62
C PRO A 107 -24.10 -14.66 17.83
N GLU A 108 -23.84 -14.91 16.55
CA GLU A 108 -24.65 -15.78 15.69
C GLU A 108 -24.25 -17.25 15.83
N THR A 109 -22.94 -17.54 15.97
CA THR A 109 -22.42 -18.91 16.10
C THR A 109 -22.11 -19.30 17.54
N GLY A 110 -21.81 -18.32 18.40
CA GLY A 110 -21.29 -18.52 19.75
C GLY A 110 -19.79 -18.86 19.79
N ASP A 111 -19.10 -18.81 18.66
CA ASP A 111 -17.67 -19.12 18.56
C ASP A 111 -16.81 -17.86 18.80
N LEU A 112 -15.60 -18.08 19.31
CA LEU A 112 -14.54 -17.07 19.30
C LEU A 112 -13.89 -17.06 17.91
N GLU A 113 -13.98 -15.93 17.23
CA GLU A 113 -13.29 -15.68 15.97
C GLU A 113 -12.10 -14.76 16.17
N TRP A 114 -10.97 -15.11 15.54
CA TRP A 114 -9.80 -14.24 15.49
C TRP A 114 -9.72 -13.57 14.12
N LEU A 115 -10.22 -12.35 14.05
CA LEU A 115 -10.30 -11.57 12.82
C LEU A 115 -8.96 -10.89 12.57
N ILE A 116 -8.27 -11.32 11.52
CA ILE A 116 -6.93 -10.86 11.18
C ILE A 116 -6.96 -10.12 9.84
N ARG A 117 -6.55 -8.86 9.83
CA ARG A 117 -6.56 -8.02 8.62
C ARG A 117 -5.25 -7.28 8.43
N LYS A 118 -4.72 -7.34 7.21
CA LYS A 118 -3.66 -6.44 6.76
C LYS A 118 -4.25 -5.06 6.46
N ASP A 119 -3.70 -4.03 7.09
CA ASP A 119 -4.06 -2.63 6.93
C ASP A 119 -2.97 -1.84 6.16
N GLY A 120 -3.37 -0.75 5.50
CA GLY A 120 -2.50 0.10 4.70
C GLY A 120 -3.26 0.89 3.64
N CYS A 121 -2.56 1.66 2.79
CA CYS A 121 -3.19 2.44 1.73
C CYS A 121 -4.03 1.56 0.78
N MET A 122 -5.27 2.01 0.50
CA MET A 122 -6.21 1.30 -0.38
C MET A 122 -6.06 1.67 -1.87
N HIS A 123 -5.19 2.63 -2.22
CA HIS A 123 -4.99 3.14 -3.58
C HIS A 123 -6.33 3.44 -4.29
N CYS A 124 -7.16 4.26 -3.64
CA CYS A 124 -8.53 4.52 -4.07
C CYS A 124 -8.58 5.05 -5.51
N ALA A 125 -9.59 4.59 -6.29
CA ALA A 125 -9.86 5.12 -7.62
C ALA A 125 -10.15 6.63 -7.61
N ASP A 126 -10.75 7.12 -6.51
CA ASP A 126 -10.96 8.54 -6.25
C ASP A 126 -10.36 8.96 -4.89
N PRO A 127 -9.04 9.26 -4.86
CA PRO A 127 -8.30 9.43 -3.61
C PRO A 127 -8.61 10.75 -2.91
N GLY A 128 -9.20 10.67 -1.72
CA GLY A 128 -9.48 11.84 -0.87
C GLY A 128 -8.21 12.58 -0.44
N CYS A 129 -7.11 11.85 -0.16
CA CYS A 129 -5.81 12.43 0.15
C CYS A 129 -5.28 13.35 -0.97
N LEU A 130 -5.42 12.94 -2.24
CA LEU A 130 -5.03 13.75 -3.39
C LEU A 130 -5.87 15.03 -3.49
N LYS A 131 -7.19 14.92 -3.29
CA LYS A 131 -8.11 16.07 -3.38
C LYS A 131 -7.84 17.11 -2.29
N ALA A 132 -7.55 16.66 -1.08
CA ALA A 132 -7.36 17.54 0.07
C ALA A 132 -5.98 18.21 0.10
N CYS A 133 -4.97 17.59 -0.53
CA CYS A 133 -3.60 18.07 -0.47
C CYS A 133 -3.44 19.44 -1.17
N PRO A 134 -2.96 20.48 -0.45
CA PRO A 134 -2.79 21.83 -1.01
C PRO A 134 -1.44 22.02 -1.72
N ALA A 135 -0.53 21.05 -1.64
CA ALA A 135 0.80 21.13 -2.24
C ALA A 135 0.79 20.58 -3.68
N PRO A 136 1.10 21.38 -4.70
CA PRO A 136 1.12 20.92 -6.08
C PRO A 136 2.12 19.78 -6.29
N GLY A 137 1.66 18.65 -6.83
CA GLY A 137 2.54 17.52 -7.19
C GLY A 137 2.96 16.61 -6.05
N ALA A 138 2.62 16.92 -4.80
CA ALA A 138 2.95 16.06 -3.67
C ALA A 138 2.25 14.69 -3.73
N ILE A 139 1.05 14.62 -4.33
CA ILE A 139 0.33 13.37 -4.57
C ILE A 139 -0.10 13.32 -6.03
N VAL A 140 0.16 12.20 -6.69
CA VAL A 140 -0.21 11.95 -8.09
C VAL A 140 -1.00 10.65 -8.24
N GLN A 141 -1.81 10.58 -9.28
CA GLN A 141 -2.43 9.35 -9.78
C GLN A 141 -2.01 9.18 -11.23
N TYR A 142 -1.54 7.98 -11.57
CA TYR A 142 -1.13 7.60 -12.92
C TYR A 142 -2.31 6.98 -13.69
N SER A 143 -2.20 6.96 -15.03
CA SER A 143 -3.19 6.44 -15.98
C SER A 143 -3.58 5.00 -15.67
#